data_AF-A0A957AJI4-F1
#
_entry.id   AF-A0A957AJI4-F1
#
_cell.length_a   1.000
_cell.length_b   1.000
_cell.length_c   1.000
_cell.angle_alpha   90.00
_cell.angle_beta   90.00
_cell.angle_gamma   90.00
#
_symmetry.space_group_name_H-M   'P 1'
#
loop_
_entity.id
_entity.type
_entity.pdbx_description
1 polymer ?
#
loop_
_entity_poly.entity_id
_entity_poly.type
_entity_poly.pdbx_seq_one_letter_code
_entity_poly.pdbx_strand_id
1 'polypeptide(L)' 'VGADNMAWDVIGLRDPVTNTQLPGHLILLARSGIYIIENLQLEDLAAAGYSRFTFVCLPLKFMGATGSPVRPVAIVNA' A
#
# COMPACT_ATOMS: atom_id res chain seq x y z
N VAL A 1 4.19 2.75 0.68
CA VAL A 1 3.45 2.44 1.93
C VAL A 1 2.37 1.42 1.63
N GLY A 2 1.87 0.66 2.60
CA GLY A 2 0.79 -0.30 2.32
C GLY A 2 -0.02 -0.68 3.54
N ALA A 3 -1.23 -1.17 3.30
CA ALA A 3 -2.22 -1.52 4.31
C ALA A 3 -3.04 -2.76 3.88
N ASP A 4 -3.71 -3.39 4.83
CA ASP A 4 -4.57 -4.57 4.68
C ASP A 4 -6.03 -4.24 4.37
N ASN A 5 -6.34 -2.97 4.12
CA ASN A 5 -7.66 -2.50 3.71
C ASN A 5 -7.76 -2.34 2.18
N MET A 6 -9.00 -2.20 1.68
CA MET A 6 -9.27 -2.13 0.24
C MET A 6 -8.80 -0.84 -0.42
N ALA A 7 -8.84 0.27 0.31
CA ALA A 7 -8.41 1.57 -0.17
C ALA A 7 -7.52 2.23 0.88
N TRP A 8 -6.45 2.90 0.44
CA TRP A 8 -5.59 3.68 1.33
C TRP A 8 -6.37 4.81 2.02
N ASP A 9 -7.30 5.43 1.28
CA ASP A 9 -8.15 6.49 1.76
C ASP A 9 -9.50 5.99 2.29
N VAL A 10 -10.05 6.72 3.26
CA VAL A 10 -11.42 6.48 3.73
C VAL A 10 -12.41 6.95 2.66
N ILE A 11 -13.10 6.00 2.06
CA ILE A 11 -14.06 6.29 0.98
C ILE A 11 -15.27 7.07 1.51
N GLY A 12 -15.69 8.06 0.72
CA GLY A 12 -16.89 8.88 1.01
C GLY A 12 -16.60 10.15 1.82
N LEU A 13 -15.39 10.31 2.36
CA LEU A 13 -14.97 11.56 3.00
C LEU A 13 -14.30 12.49 1.99
N ARG A 14 -14.46 13.81 2.18
CA ARG A 14 -13.73 14.83 1.44
C ARG A 14 -12.83 15.58 2.42
N ASP A 15 -11.54 15.57 2.13
CA ASP A 15 -10.56 16.26 2.95
C ASP A 15 -10.67 17.78 2.75
N PRO A 16 -10.85 18.57 3.83
CA PRO A 16 -11.04 20.01 3.73
C PRO A 16 -9.78 20.77 3.29
N VAL A 17 -8.58 20.19 3.48
CA VAL A 17 -7.30 20.85 3.18
C VAL A 17 -6.94 20.71 1.70
N THR A 18 -7.01 19.49 1.17
CA THR A 18 -6.71 19.19 -0.23
C THR A 18 -7.92 19.35 -1.14
N ASN A 19 -9.13 19.43 -0.57
CA ASN A 19 -10.41 19.43 -1.28
C ASN A 19 -10.59 18.22 -2.21
N THR A 20 -10.09 17.04 -1.81
CA THR A 20 -10.20 15.79 -2.57
C THR A 20 -10.83 14.67 -1.76
N GLN A 21 -11.33 13.62 -2.42
CA GLN A 21 -11.89 12.44 -1.75
C GLN A 21 -10.84 11.37 -1.42
N LEU A 22 -9.67 11.44 -2.07
CA LEU A 22 -8.57 10.49 -1.91
C LEU A 22 -7.28 11.28 -1.59
N PRO A 23 -7.24 12.00 -0.45
CA PRO A 23 -6.11 12.86 -0.09
C PRO A 23 -4.79 12.08 0.01
N GLY A 24 -4.82 10.85 0.51
CA GLY A 24 -3.66 9.96 0.60
C GLY A 24 -3.14 9.56 -0.78
N HIS A 25 -4.01 9.19 -1.72
CA HIS A 25 -3.61 8.97 -3.11
C HIS A 25 -2.94 10.21 -3.72
N LEU A 26 -3.53 11.41 -3.52
CA LEU A 26 -2.97 12.66 -4.03
C LEU A 26 -1.59 12.95 -3.43
N ILE A 27 -1.47 12.87 -2.11
CA ILE A 27 -0.24 13.22 -1.39
C ILE A 27 0.86 12.20 -1.70
N LEU A 28 0.57 10.90 -1.63
CA LEU A 28 1.56 9.85 -1.79
C LEU A 28 1.93 9.65 -3.25
N LEU A 29 0.96 9.39 -4.13
CA LEU A 29 1.26 9.06 -5.53
C LEU A 29 1.62 10.31 -6.33
N ALA A 30 0.69 11.25 -6.44
CA ALA A 30 0.81 12.35 -7.41
C ALA A 30 1.81 13.43 -6.97
N ARG A 31 1.88 13.74 -5.67
CA ARG A 31 2.80 14.77 -5.15
C ARG A 31 4.15 14.23 -4.72
N SER A 32 4.22 13.00 -4.20
CA SER A 32 5.45 12.47 -3.61
C SER A 32 6.09 11.33 -4.40
N GLY A 33 5.41 10.76 -5.41
CA GLY A 33 5.92 9.60 -6.15
C GLY A 33 6.05 8.32 -5.31
N ILE A 34 5.35 8.25 -4.18
CA ILE A 34 5.35 7.12 -3.23
C ILE A 34 4.22 6.17 -3.59
N TYR A 35 4.57 4.94 -3.95
CA TYR A 35 3.60 3.89 -4.22
C TYR A 35 2.80 3.50 -2.96
N ILE A 36 1.52 3.20 -3.18
CA ILE A 36 0.62 2.58 -2.21
C ILE A 36 0.41 1.11 -2.57
N ILE A 37 0.17 0.27 -1.56
CA ILE A 37 -0.20 -1.14 -1.72
C ILE A 37 -1.41 -1.40 -0.84
N GLU A 38 -2.49 -1.87 -1.44
CA GLU A 38 -3.76 -2.13 -0.77
C GLU A 38 -4.01 -3.65 -0.72
N ASN A 39 -4.89 -4.09 0.17
CA ASN A 39 -5.25 -5.50 0.35
C ASN A 39 -4.06 -6.41 0.70
N LEU A 40 -3.11 -5.93 1.51
CA LEU A 40 -2.07 -6.78 2.06
C LEU A 40 -2.67 -7.84 3.01
N GLN A 41 -2.15 -9.06 2.96
CA GLN A 41 -2.41 -10.07 4.00
C GLN A 41 -1.34 -9.94 5.08
N LEU A 42 -1.71 -9.45 6.27
CA LEU A 42 -0.80 -9.15 7.38
C LEU A 42 -1.06 -9.99 8.64
N GLU A 43 -2.13 -10.79 8.65
CA GLU A 43 -2.60 -11.53 9.84
C GLU A 43 -1.52 -12.45 10.42
N ASP A 44 -0.93 -13.32 9.60
CA ASP A 44 0.08 -14.29 10.03
C ASP A 44 1.36 -13.60 10.54
N LEU A 45 1.79 -12.53 9.86
CA LEU A 45 2.98 -11.78 10.22
C LEU A 45 2.80 -11.04 11.56
N ALA A 46 1.63 -10.43 11.75
CA ALA A 46 1.27 -9.75 12.99
C ALA A 46 1.13 -10.74 14.15
N ALA A 47 0.48 -11.89 13.93
CA ALA A 47 0.34 -12.95 14.92
C ALA A 47 1.71 -13.52 15.36
N ALA A 48 2.67 -13.60 14.43
CA ALA A 48 4.04 -14.00 14.72
C ALA A 48 4.87 -12.90 15.42
N GLY A 49 4.33 -11.69 15.59
CA GLY A 49 4.96 -10.61 16.36
C GLY A 49 6.12 -9.89 15.66
N TYR A 50 6.34 -10.14 14.35
CA TYR A 50 7.42 -9.50 13.61
C TYR A 50 7.01 -8.11 13.10
N SER A 51 7.66 -7.07 13.59
CA SER A 51 7.47 -5.68 13.14
C SER A 51 8.57 -5.16 12.22
N ARG A 52 9.68 -5.89 12.09
CA ARG A 52 10.79 -5.59 11.17
C ARG A 52 11.26 -6.87 10.49
N PHE A 53 11.30 -6.84 9.17
CA PHE A 53 11.61 -7.98 8.31
C PHE A 53 12.10 -7.48 6.95
N THR A 54 12.67 -8.38 6.15
CA THR A 54 13.01 -8.05 4.77
C THR A 54 11.75 -8.17 3.92
N PHE A 55 11.38 -7.09 3.23
CA PHE A 55 10.19 -7.05 2.38
C PHE A 55 10.58 -7.15 0.91
N VAL A 56 9.98 -8.11 0.20
CA VAL A 56 10.16 -8.29 -1.24
C VAL A 56 8.81 -8.13 -1.93
N CYS A 57 8.71 -7.20 -2.86
CA CYS A 57 7.49 -6.93 -3.61
C CYS A 57 7.84 -6.50 -5.03
N LEU A 58 7.50 -7.34 -6.01
CA LEU A 58 7.88 -7.16 -7.41
C LEU A 58 6.61 -7.02 -8.26
N PRO A 59 6.31 -5.82 -8.80
CA PRO A 59 5.20 -5.63 -9.73
C PRO A 59 5.51 -6.24 -11.10
N LEU A 60 4.47 -6.69 -11.80
CA LEU A 60 4.55 -7.08 -13.19
C LEU A 60 4.80 -5.85 -14.07
N LYS A 61 5.64 -6.02 -15.10
CA LYS A 61 6.05 -4.92 -15.99
C LYS A 61 5.05 -4.74 -17.14
N PHE A 62 3.82 -4.36 -16.81
CA PHE A 62 2.81 -4.03 -17.82
C PHE A 62 3.11 -2.66 -18.45
N MET A 63 3.03 -2.60 -19.78
CA MET A 63 3.23 -1.35 -20.52
C MET A 63 2.02 -0.42 -20.32
N GLY A 64 2.27 0.80 -19.85
CA GLY A 64 1.24 1.84 -19.67
C GLY A 64 0.31 1.65 -18.46
N ALA A 65 0.51 0.61 -17.64
CA ALA A 65 -0.29 0.38 -16.46
C ALA A 65 0.08 1.35 -15.32
N THR A 66 -0.92 1.78 -14.54
CA THR A 66 -0.75 2.63 -13.35
C THR A 66 -0.62 1.83 -12.05
N GLY A 67 -0.77 0.50 -12.12
CA GLY A 67 -0.67 -0.42 -11.00
C GLY A 67 -0.44 -1.85 -11.47
N SER A 68 -0.14 -2.75 -10.54
CA SER A 68 0.07 -4.18 -10.80
C SER A 68 -0.43 -4.99 -9.61
N PRO A 69 -1.04 -6.17 -9.83
CA PRO A 69 -1.12 -7.17 -8.78
C PRO A 69 0.31 -7.55 -8.35
N VAL A 70 0.47 -7.85 -7.07
CA VAL A 70 1.74 -8.25 -6.48
C VAL A 70 1.52 -9.43 -5.55
N ARG A 71 2.58 -10.20 -5.32
CA ARG A 71 2.64 -11.20 -4.25
C ARG A 71 3.77 -10.82 -3.29
N PRO A 72 3.52 -9.90 -2.35
CA PRO A 72 4.54 -9.46 -1.42
C PRO A 72 4.94 -10.60 -0.48
N VAL A 73 6.21 -10.66 -0.12
CA VAL A 73 6.75 -11.65 0.81
C VAL A 73 7.52 -10.91 1.91
N ALA A 74 7.22 -11.27 3.16
CA ALA A 74 8.00 -10.89 4.33
C ALA A 74 8.94 -12.05 4.68
N ILE A 75 10.24 -11.78 4.71
CA ILE A 75 11.27 -12.74 5.14
C ILE A 75 11.69 -12.35 6.56
N VAL A 76 11.38 -13.22 7.50
CA VAL A 76 11.68 -13.07 8.93
C VAL A 76 12.89 -13.93 9.30
N ASN A 77 13.65 -13.50 10.30
CA ASN A 77 14.73 -14.32 10.87
C ASN A 77 14.12 -15.34 11.83
N ALA A 78 14.67 -16.56 11.83
CA ALA A 78 14.36 -17.59 12.81
C ALA A 78 14.85 -17.20 14.20
#